data_AF-A0A641ME14-F1
#
_entry.id   AF-A0A641ME14-F1
#
_cell.length_a   1.000
_cell.length_b   1.000
_cell.length_c   1.000
_cell.angle_alpha   90.00
_cell.angle_beta   90.00
_cell.angle_gamma   90.00
#
_symmetry.space_group_name_H-M   'P 1'
#
loop_
_entity.id
_entity.type
_entity.pdbx_description
1 polymer ?
#
loop_
_entity_poly.entity_id
_entity_poly.type
_entity_poly.pdbx_seq_one_letter_code
_entity_poly.pdbx_strand_id
1 'polypeptide(L)'
;MDMKKFTGLIMLVIAACLKLQAQHSEGNPFARLGYKADVYTFGEKEEFHDLEEIVEIGEVLFNTKTNKVVGFVEDADSLIELKPELQSMSIDPLCEKYYSISPYVYCMNNPVRFIDPDGTDVWELRYDGTVEWIEESEKHTMYALNQDGERTGASISISDRTIFDQLAEGRNRSDYDGSYAITNSHEVGDVYIFAANNTKVEWGLSGYQGKNGRQYVLHTQNINNTVLPRDNSEEGLTIANQYFDMHSHPDHDGTEGGSGYIIGGGDKKFVTNNYQKAKEQGTTPPTYYVYHRQSKIIYQYTPWKSNIYIKKVTNNTGLRFIVPKK
;
A
#
# COMPACT_ATOMS: atom_id res chain seq x y z
N MET A 1 26.69 62.87 -27.86
CA MET A 1 25.82 61.74 -27.47
C MET A 1 24.80 61.57 -28.58
N ASP A 2 24.82 60.42 -29.26
CA ASP A 2 24.18 60.22 -30.56
C ASP A 2 22.65 60.29 -30.45
N MET A 3 22.04 61.29 -31.09
CA MET A 3 20.64 61.68 -30.86
C MET A 3 19.65 60.56 -31.21
N LYS A 4 20.04 59.68 -32.14
CA LYS A 4 19.27 58.46 -32.50
C LYS A 4 19.29 57.38 -31.39
N LYS A 5 20.38 57.28 -30.64
CA LYS A 5 20.49 56.34 -29.50
C LYS A 5 19.72 56.84 -28.29
N PHE A 6 19.62 58.16 -28.12
CA PHE A 6 18.85 58.78 -27.04
C PHE A 6 17.33 58.65 -27.27
N THR A 7 16.86 58.88 -28.50
CA THR A 7 15.45 58.65 -28.85
C THR A 7 15.05 57.17 -28.81
N GLY A 8 15.96 56.27 -29.17
CA GLY A 8 15.73 54.83 -29.06
C GLY A 8 15.60 54.36 -27.61
N LEU A 9 16.44 54.89 -26.70
CA LEU A 9 16.37 54.56 -25.28
C LEU A 9 15.09 55.08 -24.62
N ILE A 10 14.64 56.29 -24.99
CA ILE A 10 13.38 56.86 -24.49
C ILE A 10 12.16 56.04 -24.94
N MET A 11 12.12 55.61 -26.20
CA MET A 11 11.02 54.75 -26.68
C MET A 11 11.01 53.37 -26.02
N LEU A 12 12.18 52.83 -25.68
CA LEU A 12 12.31 51.53 -25.00
C LEU A 12 11.89 51.63 -23.52
N VAL A 13 12.20 52.75 -22.85
CA VAL A 13 11.73 53.05 -21.49
C VAL A 13 10.21 53.29 -21.46
N ILE A 14 9.66 54.02 -22.44
CA ILE A 14 8.20 54.23 -22.54
C ILE A 14 7.46 52.91 -22.83
N ALA A 15 7.99 52.05 -23.71
CA ALA A 15 7.42 50.73 -23.98
C ALA A 15 7.51 49.78 -22.77
N ALA A 16 8.60 49.84 -22.00
CA ALA A 16 8.73 49.09 -20.75
C ALA A 16 7.77 49.62 -19.66
N CYS A 17 7.60 50.94 -19.54
CA CYS A 17 6.65 51.55 -18.60
C CYS A 17 5.18 51.27 -18.97
N LEU A 18 4.83 51.20 -20.25
CA LEU A 18 3.49 50.81 -20.71
C LEU A 18 3.21 49.33 -20.44
N LYS A 19 4.20 48.43 -20.57
CA LYS A 19 4.06 47.02 -20.18
C LYS A 19 3.92 46.85 -18.65
N LEU A 20 4.65 47.65 -17.86
CA LEU A 20 4.54 47.67 -16.40
C LEU A 20 3.22 48.28 -15.90
N GLN A 21 2.61 49.22 -16.65
CA GLN A 21 1.29 49.77 -16.34
C GLN A 21 0.14 48.88 -16.83
N ALA A 22 0.36 48.04 -17.84
CA ALA A 22 -0.64 47.08 -18.33
C ALA A 22 -0.78 45.82 -17.45
N GLN A 23 0.17 45.54 -16.56
CA GLN A 23 0.08 44.44 -15.58
C GLN A 23 -0.69 44.80 -14.31
N HIS A 24 -1.32 45.98 -14.26
CA HIS A 24 -2.15 46.39 -13.13
C HIS A 24 -3.62 45.99 -13.33
N SER A 25 -4.00 44.93 -12.59
CA SER A 25 -5.35 44.62 -12.10
C SER A 25 -6.37 43.91 -12.99
N GLU A 26 -5.97 42.98 -13.86
CA GLU A 26 -6.89 41.89 -14.23
C GLU A 26 -6.49 40.64 -13.45
N GLY A 27 -7.40 40.13 -12.61
CA GLY A 27 -7.23 38.84 -11.94
C GLY A 27 -6.72 38.82 -10.49
N ASN A 28 -6.66 39.94 -9.74
CA ASN A 28 -6.39 39.88 -8.28
C ASN A 28 -7.68 39.58 -7.49
N PRO A 29 -7.93 38.35 -7.01
CA PRO A 29 -9.16 38.00 -6.30
C PRO A 29 -9.25 38.64 -4.90
N PHE A 30 -8.16 39.19 -4.37
CA PHE A 30 -8.09 39.81 -3.04
C PHE A 30 -8.17 41.34 -3.06
N ALA A 31 -8.34 41.95 -4.24
CA ALA A 31 -8.43 43.40 -4.39
C ALA A 31 -9.57 44.02 -3.56
N ARG A 32 -10.69 43.30 -3.38
CA ARG A 32 -11.83 43.74 -2.56
C ARG A 32 -11.49 43.85 -1.06
N LEU A 33 -10.44 43.17 -0.60
CA LEU A 33 -9.98 43.18 0.79
C LEU A 33 -8.81 44.16 1.01
N GLY A 34 -8.44 44.95 0.00
CA GLY A 34 -7.39 45.97 0.10
C GLY A 34 -5.95 45.44 -0.01
N TYR A 35 -5.77 44.16 -0.32
CA TYR A 35 -4.45 43.55 -0.48
C TYR A 35 -3.94 43.70 -1.92
N LYS A 36 -2.76 44.31 -2.07
CA LYS A 36 -1.98 44.25 -3.32
C LYS A 36 -1.16 42.96 -3.31
N ALA A 37 -1.37 42.10 -4.29
CA ALA A 37 -0.57 40.90 -4.50
C ALA A 37 0.65 41.27 -5.37
N ASP A 38 1.85 40.92 -4.91
CA ASP A 38 3.05 40.92 -5.75
C ASP A 38 3.07 39.58 -6.51
N VAL A 39 2.67 39.60 -7.78
CA VAL A 39 2.71 38.39 -8.62
C VAL A 39 4.16 38.14 -9.01
N TYR A 40 4.78 37.14 -8.37
CA TYR A 40 6.08 36.60 -8.80
C TYR A 40 5.83 35.26 -9.49
N THR A 41 5.69 35.30 -10.81
CA THR A 41 5.80 34.10 -11.64
C THR A 41 6.55 34.47 -12.90
N PHE A 42 7.79 34.01 -13.00
CA PHE A 42 8.64 34.19 -14.19
C PHE A 42 8.44 32.97 -15.10
N GLY A 43 7.41 33.01 -15.94
CA GLY A 43 7.19 32.08 -17.04
C GLY A 43 6.57 32.85 -18.22
N GLU A 44 7.01 32.60 -19.45
CA GLU A 44 6.58 33.36 -20.65
C GLU A 44 5.12 33.09 -21.09
N LYS A 45 4.33 32.34 -20.32
CA LYS A 45 2.92 32.08 -20.63
C LYS A 45 2.05 32.42 -19.41
N GLU A 46 1.13 33.35 -19.61
CA GLU A 46 0.03 33.59 -18.68
C GLU A 46 -0.93 32.39 -18.74
N GLU A 47 -1.04 31.66 -17.64
CA GLU A 47 -2.05 30.61 -17.49
C GLU A 47 -3.39 31.25 -17.11
N PHE A 48 -4.36 31.14 -18.02
CA PHE A 48 -5.75 31.54 -17.79
C PHE A 48 -6.55 30.29 -17.41
N HIS A 49 -6.94 30.20 -16.14
CA HIS A 49 -7.97 29.27 -15.71
C HIS A 49 -9.23 30.07 -15.37
N ASP A 50 -10.25 29.86 -16.19
CA ASP A 50 -11.68 29.98 -15.88
C ASP A 50 -12.25 31.41 -15.75
N LEU A 51 -12.68 31.96 -16.90
CA LEU A 51 -13.51 33.18 -16.97
C LEU A 51 -15.02 32.90 -16.89
N GLU A 52 -15.45 31.63 -16.83
CA GLU A 52 -16.86 31.26 -16.85
C GLU A 52 -17.42 30.96 -15.45
N GLU A 53 -18.53 31.60 -15.12
CA GLU A 53 -19.19 31.49 -13.80
C GLU A 53 -19.89 30.13 -13.59
N ILE A 54 -20.27 29.47 -14.68
CA ILE A 54 -20.82 28.11 -14.69
C ILE A 54 -20.00 27.32 -15.69
N VAL A 55 -19.38 26.25 -15.24
CA VAL A 55 -18.58 25.34 -16.07
C VAL A 55 -19.22 23.96 -16.06
N GLU A 56 -19.20 23.29 -17.20
CA GLU A 56 -19.64 21.91 -17.32
C GLU A 56 -18.51 20.97 -16.89
N ILE A 57 -18.77 20.10 -15.90
CA ILE A 57 -17.82 19.10 -15.41
C ILE A 57 -18.53 17.75 -15.47
N GLY A 58 -18.27 16.97 -16.52
CA GLY A 58 -19.00 15.73 -16.77
C GLY A 58 -20.48 16.01 -16.95
N GLU A 59 -21.34 15.36 -16.16
CA GLU A 59 -22.81 15.51 -16.27
C GLU A 59 -23.38 16.68 -15.44
N VAL A 60 -22.52 17.44 -14.73
CA VAL A 60 -22.96 18.52 -13.83
C VAL A 60 -22.51 19.90 -14.30
N LEU A 61 -23.42 20.87 -14.18
CA LEU A 61 -23.11 22.29 -14.28
C LEU A 61 -22.67 22.79 -12.90
N PHE A 62 -21.42 23.21 -12.80
CA PHE A 62 -20.80 23.64 -11.55
C PHE A 62 -20.55 25.15 -11.56
N ASN A 63 -21.06 25.85 -10.54
CA ASN A 63 -20.81 27.28 -10.40
C ASN A 63 -19.51 27.50 -9.60
N THR A 64 -18.49 28.00 -10.30
CA THR A 64 -17.12 28.19 -9.80
C THR A 64 -17.01 29.27 -8.73
N LYS A 65 -17.99 30.18 -8.63
CA LYS A 65 -18.01 31.26 -7.63
C LYS A 65 -18.68 30.86 -6.32
N THR A 66 -19.69 29.99 -6.40
CA THR A 66 -20.50 29.57 -5.24
C THR A 66 -20.14 28.19 -4.73
N ASN A 67 -19.30 27.44 -5.46
CA ASN A 67 -18.93 26.05 -5.21
C ASN A 67 -20.15 25.13 -5.07
N LYS A 68 -21.16 25.34 -5.92
CA LYS A 68 -22.40 24.55 -5.91
C LYS A 68 -22.69 24.01 -7.29
N VAL A 69 -23.23 22.79 -7.31
CA VAL A 69 -23.86 22.22 -8.51
C VAL A 69 -25.15 22.98 -8.76
N VAL A 70 -25.26 23.59 -9.93
CA VAL A 70 -26.40 24.43 -10.35
C VAL A 70 -27.32 23.75 -11.35
N GLY A 71 -26.91 22.61 -11.89
CA GLY A 71 -27.74 21.79 -12.78
C GLY A 71 -27.04 20.52 -13.22
N PHE A 72 -27.76 19.70 -13.97
CA PHE A 72 -27.24 18.56 -14.70
C PHE A 72 -27.45 18.83 -16.19
N VAL A 73 -26.56 18.32 -17.04
CA VAL A 73 -26.67 18.46 -18.49
C VAL A 73 -27.77 17.52 -18.99
N GLU A 74 -28.82 18.07 -19.62
CA GLU A 74 -29.85 17.25 -20.27
C GLU A 74 -29.26 16.64 -21.56
N ASP A 75 -29.38 15.31 -21.72
CA ASP A 75 -28.79 14.48 -22.78
C ASP A 75 -27.30 14.08 -22.60
N ALA A 76 -26.84 13.86 -21.36
CA ALA A 76 -25.58 13.15 -21.13
C ALA A 76 -25.70 11.67 -21.54
N ASP A 77 -25.21 11.33 -22.73
CA ASP A 77 -24.94 9.94 -23.10
C ASP A 77 -23.99 9.33 -22.07
N SER A 78 -24.44 8.25 -21.42
CA SER A 78 -23.76 7.54 -20.31
C SER A 78 -22.48 6.77 -20.72
N LEU A 79 -21.85 7.18 -21.81
CA LEU A 79 -20.58 6.65 -22.30
C LEU A 79 -19.61 7.81 -22.46
N ILE A 80 -18.73 7.96 -21.47
CA ILE A 80 -17.52 8.78 -21.62
C ILE A 80 -16.64 8.10 -22.66
N GLU A 81 -16.85 8.41 -23.93
CA GLU A 81 -15.89 8.09 -24.99
C GLU A 81 -14.84 9.21 -24.98
N LEU A 82 -13.79 9.04 -24.15
CA LEU A 82 -12.64 9.93 -24.16
C LEU A 82 -12.00 9.90 -25.54
N LYS A 83 -12.20 10.96 -26.33
CA LYS A 83 -11.49 11.14 -27.58
C LYS A 83 -9.98 11.21 -27.28
N PRO A 84 -9.13 10.41 -27.94
CA PRO A 84 -7.69 10.36 -27.67
C PRO A 84 -6.94 11.67 -28.01
N GLU A 85 -7.65 12.67 -28.51
CA GLU A 85 -7.15 14.00 -28.84
C GLU A 85 -7.06 14.95 -27.62
N LEU A 86 -7.62 14.56 -26.46
CA LEU A 86 -7.46 15.29 -25.19
C LEU A 86 -6.07 15.05 -24.61
N GLN A 87 -5.12 15.75 -25.22
CA GLN A 87 -3.77 15.95 -24.75
C GLN A 87 -3.81 16.71 -23.41
N SER A 88 -2.85 16.43 -22.50
CA SER A 88 -2.80 17.04 -21.14
C SER A 88 -3.15 18.53 -21.17
N MET A 89 -4.12 18.95 -20.35
CA MET A 89 -4.58 20.35 -20.33
C MET A 89 -3.61 21.29 -19.59
N SER A 90 -2.58 20.74 -18.94
CA SER A 90 -1.54 21.48 -18.22
C SER A 90 -0.14 20.97 -18.58
N ILE A 91 0.86 21.85 -18.39
CA ILE A 91 2.28 21.54 -18.64
C ILE A 91 2.78 20.54 -17.59
N ASP A 92 3.49 19.50 -18.03
CA ASP A 92 4.22 18.60 -17.11
C ASP A 92 5.22 19.39 -16.24
N PRO A 93 5.08 19.37 -14.89
CA PRO A 93 5.99 20.05 -13.96
C PRO A 93 7.46 19.62 -14.06
N LEU A 94 7.75 18.47 -14.67
CA LEU A 94 9.10 17.94 -14.88
C LEU A 94 9.63 18.15 -16.30
N CYS A 95 8.94 18.94 -17.14
CA CYS A 95 9.31 19.14 -18.54
C CYS A 95 10.75 19.68 -18.74
N GLU A 96 11.28 20.45 -17.79
CA GLU A 96 12.66 20.96 -17.83
C GLU A 96 13.73 19.88 -17.67
N LYS A 97 13.37 18.66 -17.26
CA LYS A 97 14.30 17.52 -17.23
C LYS A 97 14.34 16.76 -18.56
N TYR A 98 13.36 16.99 -19.43
CA TYR A 98 13.11 16.20 -20.63
C TYR A 98 12.85 17.08 -21.86
N TYR A 99 13.79 17.98 -22.16
CA TYR A 99 13.71 18.93 -23.29
C TYR A 99 13.41 18.30 -24.65
N SER A 100 13.73 17.02 -24.84
CA SER A 100 13.49 16.29 -26.08
C SER A 100 12.06 15.78 -26.24
N ILE A 101 11.21 15.94 -25.23
CA ILE A 101 9.83 15.48 -25.20
C ILE A 101 8.94 16.70 -24.94
N SER A 102 7.89 16.87 -25.75
CA SER A 102 6.99 18.00 -25.56
C SER A 102 6.25 17.86 -24.22
N PRO A 103 6.07 18.96 -23.45
CA PRO A 103 5.45 18.95 -22.12
C PRO A 103 3.98 18.50 -22.09
N TYR A 104 3.40 18.26 -23.27
CA TYR A 104 2.02 17.82 -23.44
C TYR A 104 1.94 16.39 -24.00
N VAL A 105 3.06 15.69 -24.21
CA VAL A 105 3.07 14.37 -24.87
C VAL A 105 2.74 13.25 -23.88
N TYR A 106 1.65 12.54 -24.13
CA TYR A 106 1.28 11.33 -23.39
C TYR A 106 2.23 10.17 -23.71
N CYS A 107 2.74 9.48 -22.68
CA CYS A 107 3.58 8.28 -22.77
C CYS A 107 4.80 8.38 -23.73
N MET A 108 5.42 9.55 -23.85
CA MET A 108 6.49 9.81 -24.85
C MET A 108 6.08 9.38 -26.28
N ASN A 109 4.79 9.45 -26.60
CA ASN A 109 4.19 9.03 -27.87
C ASN A 109 4.35 7.52 -28.15
N ASN A 110 4.60 6.70 -27.12
CA ASN A 110 4.71 5.24 -27.21
C ASN A 110 3.90 4.53 -26.12
N PRO A 111 2.56 4.59 -26.21
CA PRO A 111 1.65 4.04 -25.21
C PRO A 111 1.60 2.49 -25.18
N VAL A 112 2.29 1.82 -26.11
CA VAL A 112 2.41 0.35 -26.13
C VAL A 112 3.58 -0.12 -25.26
N ARG A 113 4.63 0.70 -25.11
CA ARG A 113 5.84 0.37 -24.33
C ARG A 113 5.85 1.04 -22.96
N PHE A 114 5.22 2.21 -22.82
CA PHE A 114 5.08 2.94 -21.56
C PHE A 114 3.60 3.06 -21.25
N ILE A 115 3.07 2.07 -20.54
CA ILE A 115 1.75 2.13 -19.93
C ILE A 115 1.98 2.63 -18.51
N ASP A 116 1.52 3.84 -18.20
CA ASP A 116 1.49 4.40 -16.83
C ASP A 116 0.02 4.57 -16.43
N PRO A 117 -0.59 3.56 -15.77
CA PRO A 117 -2.01 3.60 -15.52
C PRO A 117 -2.42 4.00 -14.09
N ASP A 118 -1.65 3.81 -13.00
CA ASP A 118 -2.30 3.89 -11.67
C ASP A 118 -1.50 4.36 -10.44
N GLY A 119 -0.16 4.47 -10.44
CA GLY A 119 0.61 4.78 -9.22
C GLY A 119 0.17 3.95 -8.00
N THR A 120 0.73 2.73 -7.83
CA THR A 120 0.55 1.85 -6.63
C THR A 120 1.90 1.54 -5.90
N ASP A 121 1.97 1.48 -4.55
CA ASP A 121 3.18 1.04 -3.84
C ASP A 121 3.10 -0.47 -3.98
N VAL A 122 3.94 -1.05 -4.83
CA VAL A 122 3.80 -2.44 -5.25
C VAL A 122 4.80 -3.30 -4.52
N TRP A 123 4.28 -4.31 -3.81
CA TRP A 123 5.05 -5.48 -3.42
C TRP A 123 4.64 -6.69 -4.24
N GLU A 124 5.59 -7.57 -4.49
CA GLU A 124 5.34 -8.87 -5.07
C GLU A 124 5.66 -9.97 -4.07
N LEU A 125 4.69 -10.86 -3.87
CA LEU A 125 4.83 -12.07 -3.08
C LEU A 125 5.15 -13.22 -4.02
N ARG A 126 6.41 -13.66 -4.00
CA ARG A 126 6.88 -14.81 -4.77
C ARG A 126 6.26 -16.10 -4.24
N TYR A 127 6.15 -17.10 -5.11
CA TYR A 127 5.62 -18.41 -4.74
C TYR A 127 6.42 -19.11 -3.62
N ASP A 128 7.71 -18.77 -3.45
CA ASP A 128 8.59 -19.21 -2.34
C ASP A 128 8.42 -18.40 -1.03
N GLY A 129 7.47 -17.47 -0.99
CA GLY A 129 7.19 -16.61 0.16
C GLY A 129 8.10 -15.40 0.29
N THR A 130 9.02 -15.15 -0.64
CA THR A 130 9.79 -13.90 -0.64
C THR A 130 8.86 -12.73 -0.95
N VAL A 131 8.98 -11.65 -0.18
CA VAL A 131 8.36 -10.36 -0.51
C VAL A 131 9.41 -9.44 -1.12
N GLU A 132 9.10 -8.83 -2.26
CA GLU A 132 9.99 -7.89 -2.95
C GLU A 132 9.25 -6.55 -3.15
N TRP A 133 9.89 -5.43 -2.83
CA TRP A 133 9.39 -4.09 -3.16
C TRP A 133 9.74 -3.75 -4.61
N ILE A 134 8.79 -3.20 -5.34
CA ILE A 134 8.93 -2.92 -6.78
C ILE A 134 8.98 -1.42 -7.06
N GLU A 135 7.95 -0.68 -6.63
CA GLU A 135 7.79 0.75 -6.94
C GLU A 135 6.88 1.47 -5.92
N GLU A 136 6.88 2.80 -5.98
CA GLU A 136 6.21 3.70 -5.02
C GLU A 136 4.78 4.12 -5.44
N SER A 137 3.87 4.33 -4.47
CA SER A 137 2.69 5.23 -4.59
C SER A 137 1.82 5.52 -3.34
N GLU A 138 0.64 6.15 -3.56
CA GLU A 138 -0.58 6.20 -2.75
C GLU A 138 -1.14 4.92 -2.06
N LYS A 139 -1.23 3.74 -2.71
CA LYS A 139 -1.83 2.52 -2.09
C LYS A 139 -0.81 1.44 -1.82
N HIS A 140 -0.78 0.90 -0.61
CA HIS A 140 0.10 -0.21 -0.25
C HIS A 140 -0.51 -1.54 -0.68
N THR A 141 -0.10 -2.08 -1.84
CA THR A 141 -0.68 -3.28 -2.43
C THR A 141 0.36 -4.35 -2.72
N MET A 142 0.07 -5.57 -2.30
CA MET A 142 0.88 -6.75 -2.58
C MET A 142 0.18 -7.66 -3.60
N TYR A 143 0.90 -8.08 -4.64
CA TYR A 143 0.44 -9.00 -5.67
C TYR A 143 1.12 -10.36 -5.54
N ALA A 144 0.36 -11.44 -5.68
CA ALA A 144 0.91 -12.79 -5.63
C ALA A 144 1.42 -13.24 -7.01
N LEU A 145 2.62 -13.82 -7.04
CA LEU A 145 3.21 -14.44 -8.22
C LEU A 145 3.04 -15.97 -8.18
N ASN A 146 2.88 -16.57 -9.37
CA ASN A 146 2.93 -18.01 -9.55
C ASN A 146 4.39 -18.53 -9.53
N GLN A 147 4.56 -19.84 -9.70
CA GLN A 147 5.88 -20.48 -9.74
C GLN A 147 6.78 -19.97 -10.89
N ASP A 148 6.18 -19.45 -11.95
CA ASP A 148 6.86 -18.94 -13.15
C ASP A 148 7.21 -17.45 -13.03
N GLY A 149 6.79 -16.80 -11.93
CA GLY A 149 7.04 -15.38 -11.67
C GLY A 149 6.00 -14.44 -12.24
N GLU A 150 4.85 -14.94 -12.70
CA GLU A 150 3.77 -14.13 -13.27
C GLU A 150 2.71 -13.82 -12.21
N ARG A 151 2.10 -12.63 -12.27
CA ARG A 151 1.02 -12.24 -11.37
C ARG A 151 -0.19 -13.16 -11.56
N THR A 152 -0.70 -13.71 -10.46
CA THR A 152 -1.86 -14.59 -10.45
C THR A 152 -3.20 -13.84 -10.59
N GLY A 153 -3.18 -12.51 -10.44
CA GLY A 153 -4.37 -11.68 -10.29
C GLY A 153 -4.85 -11.55 -8.84
N ALA A 154 -4.30 -12.32 -7.89
CA ALA A 154 -4.59 -12.15 -6.47
C ALA A 154 -3.76 -10.99 -5.89
N SER A 155 -4.42 -10.09 -5.16
CA SER A 155 -3.77 -8.99 -4.45
C SER A 155 -4.40 -8.71 -3.08
N ILE A 156 -3.67 -7.98 -2.25
CA ILE A 156 -4.15 -7.43 -0.98
C ILE A 156 -3.63 -6.01 -0.80
N SER A 157 -4.51 -5.10 -0.37
CA SER A 157 -4.12 -3.73 0.03
C SER A 157 -4.35 -3.54 1.52
N ILE A 158 -3.42 -2.84 2.18
CA ILE A 158 -3.47 -2.53 3.62
C ILE A 158 -3.18 -1.04 3.85
N SER A 159 -3.62 -0.51 4.99
CA SER A 159 -3.27 0.85 5.41
C SER A 159 -1.90 0.91 6.08
N ASP A 160 -1.51 -0.10 6.84
CA ASP A 160 -0.19 -0.14 7.51
C ASP A 160 0.91 -0.72 6.60
N ARG A 161 1.50 0.14 5.78
CA ARG A 161 2.62 -0.20 4.87
C ARG A 161 3.78 -0.93 5.55
N THR A 162 4.03 -0.61 6.83
CA THR A 162 5.21 -1.09 7.55
C THR A 162 5.28 -2.60 7.66
N ILE A 163 4.14 -3.29 7.52
CA ILE A 163 4.09 -4.76 7.43
C ILE A 163 4.83 -5.23 6.18
N PHE A 164 4.56 -4.63 5.01
CA PHE A 164 5.16 -5.03 3.75
C PHE A 164 6.63 -4.61 3.65
N ASP A 165 6.97 -3.42 4.12
CA ASP A 165 8.37 -2.95 4.19
C ASP A 165 9.23 -3.93 5.00
N GLN A 166 8.79 -4.30 6.21
CA GLN A 166 9.52 -5.23 7.07
C GLN A 166 9.68 -6.63 6.46
N LEU A 167 8.66 -7.12 5.75
CA LEU A 167 8.74 -8.40 5.06
C LEU A 167 9.74 -8.35 3.89
N ALA A 168 9.77 -7.25 3.14
CA ALA A 168 10.70 -7.06 2.02
C ALA A 168 12.16 -6.94 2.48
N GLU A 169 12.40 -6.46 3.70
CA GLU A 169 13.73 -6.37 4.29
C GLU A 169 14.30 -7.71 4.75
N GLY A 170 13.50 -8.78 4.82
CA GLY A 170 13.87 -10.05 5.46
C GLY A 170 15.24 -10.61 5.02
N ARG A 171 15.54 -10.56 3.71
CA ARG A 171 16.82 -11.03 3.14
C ARG A 171 18.06 -10.26 3.64
N ASN A 172 17.88 -9.08 4.23
CA ASN A 172 18.96 -8.23 4.72
C ASN A 172 19.19 -8.34 6.23
N ARG A 173 18.38 -9.16 6.92
CA ARG A 173 18.43 -9.32 8.38
C ARG A 173 19.20 -10.58 8.75
N SER A 174 20.08 -10.48 9.76
CA SER A 174 20.92 -11.60 10.20
C SER A 174 20.37 -12.35 11.41
N ASP A 175 19.34 -11.82 12.06
CA ASP A 175 18.73 -12.34 13.28
C ASP A 175 17.61 -13.35 13.03
N TYR A 176 17.22 -13.54 11.76
CA TYR A 176 16.21 -14.52 11.35
C TYR A 176 16.46 -15.01 9.93
N ASP A 177 16.47 -16.33 9.74
CA ASP A 177 16.61 -16.95 8.42
C ASP A 177 15.25 -17.00 7.72
N GLY A 178 14.82 -15.85 7.20
CA GLY A 178 13.51 -15.67 6.59
C GLY A 178 13.03 -14.21 6.62
N SER A 179 11.73 -14.03 6.43
CA SER A 179 11.07 -12.72 6.45
C SER A 179 10.15 -12.58 7.65
N TYR A 180 10.15 -11.43 8.31
CA TYR A 180 9.26 -11.16 9.43
C TYR A 180 8.82 -9.71 9.54
N ALA A 181 7.64 -9.49 10.10
CA ALA A 181 7.11 -8.18 10.46
C ALA A 181 6.54 -8.19 11.87
N ILE A 182 6.88 -7.16 12.65
CA ILE A 182 6.30 -6.90 13.96
C ILE A 182 5.41 -5.67 13.86
N THR A 183 4.14 -5.79 14.24
CA THR A 183 3.17 -4.70 14.10
C THR A 183 2.11 -4.73 15.21
N ASN A 184 1.47 -3.59 15.44
CA ASN A 184 0.24 -3.47 16.22
C ASN A 184 -1.02 -3.47 15.35
N SER A 185 -0.88 -3.45 14.03
CA SER A 185 -1.99 -3.45 13.07
C SER A 185 -2.67 -4.81 13.02
N HIS A 186 -4.00 -4.78 12.97
CA HIS A 186 -4.84 -5.98 12.87
C HIS A 186 -4.92 -6.50 11.43
N GLU A 187 -4.46 -5.71 10.44
CA GLU A 187 -4.43 -6.09 9.02
C GLU A 187 -3.45 -7.23 8.76
N VAL A 188 -2.49 -7.47 9.67
CA VAL A 188 -1.54 -8.58 9.60
C VAL A 188 -2.20 -9.95 9.49
N GLY A 189 -3.41 -10.13 10.05
CA GLY A 189 -4.18 -11.36 9.87
C GLY A 189 -4.63 -11.54 8.42
N ASP A 190 -5.01 -10.46 7.74
CA ASP A 190 -5.42 -10.49 6.35
C ASP A 190 -4.20 -10.79 5.45
N VAL A 191 -3.04 -10.20 5.78
CA VAL A 191 -1.75 -10.49 5.12
C VAL A 191 -1.34 -11.95 5.29
N TYR A 192 -1.46 -12.50 6.51
CA TYR A 192 -1.18 -13.91 6.78
C TYR A 192 -2.02 -14.85 5.92
N ILE A 193 -3.35 -14.62 5.85
CA ILE A 193 -4.24 -15.47 5.05
C ILE A 193 -3.94 -15.31 3.55
N PHE A 194 -3.66 -14.09 3.10
CA PHE A 194 -3.25 -13.85 1.73
C PHE A 194 -1.97 -14.63 1.40
N ALA A 195 -0.95 -14.55 2.25
CA ALA A 195 0.33 -15.21 1.99
C ALA A 195 0.19 -16.74 2.01
N ALA A 196 -0.42 -17.30 3.06
CA ALA A 196 -0.67 -18.73 3.17
C ALA A 196 -1.49 -19.31 2.00
N ASN A 197 -2.34 -18.50 1.36
CA ASN A 197 -3.14 -18.94 0.22
C ASN A 197 -2.40 -18.91 -1.11
N ASN A 198 -1.32 -18.14 -1.21
CA ASN A 198 -0.66 -17.84 -2.47
C ASN A 198 0.78 -18.38 -2.56
N THR A 199 1.35 -18.91 -1.47
CA THR A 199 2.72 -19.44 -1.44
C THR A 199 2.75 -20.94 -1.21
N LYS A 200 3.89 -21.57 -1.52
CA LYS A 200 4.18 -22.98 -1.18
C LYS A 200 4.79 -23.18 0.21
N VAL A 201 5.17 -22.10 0.88
CA VAL A 201 5.85 -22.13 2.18
C VAL A 201 4.87 -21.91 3.32
N GLU A 202 5.27 -22.35 4.51
CA GLU A 202 4.51 -22.08 5.73
C GLU A 202 4.74 -20.63 6.20
N TRP A 203 3.65 -20.01 6.61
CA TRP A 203 3.63 -18.74 7.32
C TRP A 203 3.20 -18.97 8.75
N GLY A 204 3.84 -18.26 9.68
CA GLY A 204 3.52 -18.20 11.10
C GLY A 204 3.01 -16.82 11.50
N LEU A 205 2.04 -16.78 12.41
CA LEU A 205 1.50 -15.58 13.02
C LEU A 205 1.32 -15.79 14.52
N SER A 206 1.93 -14.93 15.31
CA SER A 206 1.91 -15.02 16.76
C SER A 206 1.37 -13.72 17.37
N GLY A 207 0.58 -13.81 18.43
CA GLY A 207 -0.01 -12.66 19.11
C GLY A 207 0.48 -12.51 20.54
N TYR A 208 0.87 -11.30 20.91
CA TYR A 208 1.44 -10.96 22.20
C TYR A 208 0.75 -9.76 22.85
N GLN A 209 0.68 -9.78 24.17
CA GLN A 209 0.31 -8.63 24.99
C GLN A 209 1.58 -7.84 25.32
N GLY A 210 1.95 -6.93 24.42
CA GLY A 210 3.09 -6.04 24.58
C GLY A 210 2.82 -4.84 25.49
N LYS A 211 3.86 -4.05 25.75
CA LYS A 211 3.77 -2.83 26.60
C LYS A 211 2.79 -1.79 26.04
N ASN A 212 2.71 -1.69 24.71
CA ASN A 212 1.88 -0.73 24.00
C ASN A 212 0.54 -1.31 23.51
N GLY A 213 0.12 -2.45 24.09
CA GLY A 213 -1.08 -3.16 23.68
C GLY A 213 -0.76 -4.43 22.89
N ARG A 214 -1.72 -4.88 22.07
CA ARG A 214 -1.54 -6.10 21.27
C ARG A 214 -0.50 -5.88 20.18
N GLN A 215 0.44 -6.81 20.09
CA GLN A 215 1.46 -6.88 19.06
C GLN A 215 1.38 -8.23 18.37
N TYR A 216 1.71 -8.24 17.09
CA TYR A 216 1.65 -9.41 16.23
C TYR A 216 2.98 -9.59 15.53
N VAL A 217 3.39 -10.84 15.37
CA VAL A 217 4.60 -11.21 14.64
C VAL A 217 4.21 -12.14 13.51
N LEU A 218 4.29 -11.64 12.28
CA LEU A 218 4.13 -12.43 11.05
C LEU A 218 5.52 -12.84 10.57
N HIS A 219 5.68 -14.10 10.19
CA HIS A 219 6.98 -14.62 9.76
C HIS A 219 6.86 -15.79 8.79
N THR A 220 7.91 -16.00 8.01
CA THR A 220 8.13 -17.22 7.23
C THR A 220 9.63 -17.47 7.16
N GLN A 221 10.04 -18.74 7.19
CA GLN A 221 11.43 -19.12 6.96
C GLN A 221 11.76 -19.27 5.47
N ASN A 222 10.79 -19.01 4.57
CA ASN A 222 10.94 -19.22 3.12
C ASN A 222 11.35 -20.67 2.74
N ILE A 223 11.05 -21.62 3.63
CA ILE A 223 11.25 -23.06 3.43
C ILE A 223 9.91 -23.79 3.35
N ASN A 224 9.90 -24.90 2.64
CA ASN A 224 8.71 -25.74 2.54
C ASN A 224 8.48 -26.49 3.87
N ASN A 225 7.21 -26.61 4.27
CA ASN A 225 6.73 -27.54 5.30
C ASN A 225 7.30 -27.34 6.71
N THR A 226 7.86 -26.17 6.99
CA THR A 226 8.32 -25.80 8.32
C THR A 226 8.30 -24.29 8.46
N VAL A 227 7.77 -23.82 9.58
CA VAL A 227 8.01 -22.46 10.07
C VAL A 227 8.32 -22.50 11.55
N LEU A 228 9.44 -21.89 11.93
CA LEU A 228 9.84 -21.69 13.31
C LEU A 228 9.75 -20.21 13.68
N PRO A 229 9.29 -19.88 14.90
CA PRO A 229 9.21 -18.50 15.35
C PRO A 229 10.60 -17.90 15.53
N ARG A 230 10.72 -16.61 15.22
CA ARG A 230 11.87 -15.78 15.58
C ARG A 230 11.94 -15.61 17.11
N ASP A 231 13.16 -15.50 17.66
CA ASP A 231 13.34 -15.05 19.04
C ASP A 231 13.04 -13.55 19.12
N ASN A 232 11.95 -13.19 19.81
CA ASN A 232 11.48 -11.81 19.94
C ASN A 232 11.72 -11.23 21.34
N SER A 233 12.68 -11.81 22.09
CA SER A 233 12.97 -11.42 23.47
C SER A 233 13.50 -9.99 23.59
N GLU A 234 14.22 -9.49 22.58
CA GLU A 234 14.71 -8.10 22.52
C GLU A 234 13.56 -7.09 22.46
N GLU A 235 12.45 -7.43 21.78
CA GLU A 235 11.23 -6.63 21.73
C GLU A 235 10.34 -6.83 22.97
N GLY A 236 10.74 -7.70 23.90
CA GLY A 236 9.97 -8.08 25.08
C GLY A 236 8.75 -8.96 24.77
N LEU A 237 8.75 -9.61 23.60
CA LEU A 237 7.70 -10.52 23.15
C LEU A 237 8.16 -11.95 23.43
N THR A 238 7.62 -12.54 24.48
CA THR A 238 8.04 -13.86 24.96
C THR A 238 6.83 -14.77 25.13
N ILE A 239 7.08 -16.06 25.38
CA ILE A 239 5.99 -16.99 25.67
C ILE A 239 5.12 -16.55 26.87
N ALA A 240 5.68 -15.77 27.80
CA ALA A 240 4.97 -15.31 29.00
C ALA A 240 3.84 -14.30 28.70
N ASN A 241 3.96 -13.54 27.59
CA ASN A 241 2.92 -12.60 27.15
C ASN A 241 2.29 -12.99 25.81
N GLN A 242 2.58 -14.18 25.29
CA GLN A 242 1.95 -14.73 24.09
C GLN A 242 0.55 -15.26 24.41
N TYR A 243 -0.46 -14.89 23.62
CA TYR A 243 -1.83 -15.40 23.78
C TYR A 243 -2.28 -16.33 22.65
N PHE A 244 -1.66 -16.25 21.47
CA PHE A 244 -1.79 -17.27 20.45
C PHE A 244 -0.53 -17.46 19.61
N ASP A 245 -0.47 -18.61 18.98
CA ASP A 245 0.48 -18.97 17.95
C ASP A 245 -0.25 -19.72 16.84
N MET A 246 0.04 -19.41 15.58
CA MET A 246 -0.55 -20.15 14.48
C MET A 246 0.37 -20.25 13.29
N HIS A 247 0.25 -21.35 12.55
CA HIS A 247 0.94 -21.52 11.27
C HIS A 247 0.03 -22.13 10.21
N SER A 248 0.51 -22.13 8.96
CA SER A 248 -0.23 -22.60 7.81
C SER A 248 0.38 -23.85 7.22
N HIS A 249 -0.46 -24.79 6.79
CA HIS A 249 -0.06 -25.94 5.99
C HIS A 249 -0.44 -25.67 4.53
N PRO A 250 0.54 -25.38 3.64
CA PRO A 250 0.30 -24.98 2.26
C PRO A 250 0.05 -26.17 1.31
N ASP A 251 0.54 -27.36 1.68
CA ASP A 251 0.48 -28.57 0.87
C ASP A 251 -0.92 -29.20 0.88
N HIS A 252 -1.29 -29.85 -0.22
CA HIS A 252 -2.59 -30.51 -0.39
C HIS A 252 -2.78 -31.68 0.61
N ASP A 253 -1.70 -32.39 0.93
CA ASP A 253 -1.63 -33.48 1.89
C ASP A 253 -1.15 -33.03 3.28
N GLY A 254 -1.09 -31.71 3.52
CA GLY A 254 -0.82 -31.14 4.83
C GLY A 254 -1.82 -31.66 5.88
N THR A 255 -1.38 -31.80 7.13
CA THR A 255 -2.25 -32.33 8.17
C THR A 255 -3.34 -31.33 8.54
N GLU A 256 -4.57 -31.80 8.74
CA GLU A 256 -5.61 -30.99 9.37
C GLU A 256 -5.28 -30.85 10.87
N GLY A 257 -4.73 -29.70 11.24
CA GLY A 257 -4.29 -29.43 12.62
C GLY A 257 -2.83 -29.84 12.89
N GLY A 258 -2.45 -29.85 14.17
CA GLY A 258 -1.06 -30.01 14.59
C GLY A 258 -0.46 -31.36 14.18
N SER A 259 0.63 -31.29 13.43
CA SER A 259 1.39 -32.41 12.91
C SER A 259 2.23 -33.13 13.99
N GLY A 260 2.73 -34.31 13.63
CA GLY A 260 3.70 -35.06 14.44
C GLY A 260 3.16 -35.70 15.71
N TYR A 261 4.06 -35.97 16.65
CA TYR A 261 3.80 -36.72 17.89
C TYR A 261 4.48 -36.07 19.08
N ILE A 262 3.93 -36.29 20.28
CA ILE A 262 4.46 -35.77 21.55
C ILE A 262 5.96 -36.07 21.73
N ILE A 263 6.39 -37.30 21.39
CA ILE A 263 7.78 -37.76 21.56
C ILE A 263 8.57 -37.71 20.23
N GLY A 264 7.87 -37.79 19.09
CA GLY A 264 8.44 -38.00 17.75
C GLY A 264 8.79 -36.75 16.94
N GLY A 265 8.46 -35.54 17.42
CA GLY A 265 8.70 -34.30 16.68
C GLY A 265 7.45 -33.72 16.03
N GLY A 266 7.59 -32.57 15.38
CA GLY A 266 6.49 -31.78 14.80
C GLY A 266 5.73 -30.94 15.84
N ASP A 267 4.59 -30.40 15.42
CA ASP A 267 3.84 -29.39 16.18
C ASP A 267 3.45 -29.88 17.58
N LYS A 268 3.07 -31.16 17.72
CA LYS A 268 2.71 -31.74 19.01
C LYS A 268 3.86 -31.77 20.02
N LYS A 269 5.09 -32.02 19.57
CA LYS A 269 6.26 -31.97 20.46
C LYS A 269 6.54 -30.53 20.90
N PHE A 270 6.50 -29.59 19.95
CA PHE A 270 6.69 -28.16 20.23
C PHE A 270 5.68 -27.65 21.28
N VAL A 271 4.39 -27.92 21.06
CA VAL A 271 3.32 -27.49 21.97
C VAL A 271 3.39 -28.21 23.32
N THR A 272 3.79 -29.49 23.36
CA THR A 272 4.00 -30.20 24.62
C THR A 272 5.10 -29.54 25.45
N ASN A 273 6.24 -29.22 24.84
CA ASN A 273 7.35 -28.57 25.52
C ASN A 273 6.93 -27.21 26.09
N ASN A 274 6.22 -26.42 25.29
CA ASN A 274 5.73 -25.11 25.73
C ASN A 274 4.68 -25.22 26.84
N TYR A 275 3.80 -26.21 26.77
CA TYR A 275 2.82 -26.48 27.84
C TYR A 275 3.50 -26.84 29.16
N GLN A 276 4.56 -27.67 29.12
CA GLN A 276 5.33 -28.03 30.31
C GLN A 276 6.04 -26.79 30.90
N LYS A 277 6.70 -25.99 30.06
CA LYS A 277 7.34 -24.74 30.48
C LYS A 277 6.35 -23.77 31.14
N ALA A 278 5.16 -23.60 30.55
CA ALA A 278 4.13 -22.72 31.12
C ALA A 278 3.65 -23.23 32.50
N LYS A 279 3.47 -24.56 32.63
CA LYS A 279 3.10 -25.19 33.90
C LYS A 279 4.16 -24.98 34.98
N GLU A 280 5.45 -25.10 34.64
CA GLU A 280 6.57 -24.87 35.56
C GLU A 280 6.66 -23.41 36.02
N GLN A 281 6.34 -22.47 35.13
CA GLN A 281 6.39 -21.03 35.40
C GLN A 281 5.09 -20.48 36.02
N GLY A 282 4.04 -21.29 36.13
CA GLY A 282 2.72 -20.84 36.60
C GLY A 282 2.02 -19.88 35.63
N THR A 283 2.36 -19.94 34.34
CA THR A 283 1.77 -19.09 33.29
C THR A 283 0.73 -19.86 32.48
N THR A 284 -0.14 -19.12 31.77
CA THR A 284 -1.11 -19.73 30.85
C THR A 284 -0.43 -19.93 29.49
N PRO A 285 -0.41 -21.16 28.93
CA PRO A 285 0.17 -21.38 27.61
C PRO A 285 -0.68 -20.69 26.52
N PRO A 286 -0.06 -20.25 25.42
CA PRO A 286 -0.81 -19.67 24.30
C PRO A 286 -1.71 -20.71 23.65
N THR A 287 -2.72 -20.23 22.92
CA THR A 287 -3.58 -21.11 22.10
C THR A 287 -2.94 -21.34 20.74
N TYR A 288 -2.86 -22.60 20.31
CA TYR A 288 -2.21 -22.98 19.07
C TYR A 288 -3.21 -23.31 17.97
N TYR A 289 -2.99 -22.76 16.76
CA TYR A 289 -3.85 -22.98 15.61
C TYR A 289 -3.06 -23.37 14.35
N VAL A 290 -3.72 -24.10 13.46
CA VAL A 290 -3.23 -24.37 12.11
C VAL A 290 -4.27 -23.89 11.12
N TYR A 291 -3.82 -23.13 10.11
CA TYR A 291 -4.61 -22.84 8.92
C TYR A 291 -4.30 -23.86 7.83
N HIS A 292 -5.26 -24.73 7.53
CA HIS A 292 -5.12 -25.71 6.46
C HIS A 292 -5.57 -25.09 5.13
N ARG A 293 -4.62 -24.81 4.23
CA ARG A 293 -4.86 -24.05 2.99
C ARG A 293 -5.88 -24.73 2.08
N GLN A 294 -5.84 -26.06 1.96
CA GLN A 294 -6.68 -26.79 1.02
C GLN A 294 -8.16 -26.76 1.44
N SER A 295 -8.45 -27.02 2.72
CA SER A 295 -9.83 -26.97 3.22
C SER A 295 -10.30 -25.55 3.59
N LYS A 296 -9.36 -24.60 3.67
CA LYS A 296 -9.55 -23.24 4.18
C LYS A 296 -10.08 -23.24 5.62
N ILE A 297 -9.71 -24.22 6.44
CA ILE A 297 -10.19 -24.36 7.82
C ILE A 297 -9.07 -24.02 8.79
N ILE A 298 -9.43 -23.32 9.87
CA ILE A 298 -8.60 -23.14 11.05
C ILE A 298 -8.94 -24.23 12.05
N TYR A 299 -7.93 -24.98 12.46
CA TYR A 299 -8.00 -25.97 13.51
C TYR A 299 -7.21 -25.49 14.71
N GLN A 300 -7.74 -25.61 15.91
CA GLN A 300 -6.96 -25.52 17.13
C GLN A 300 -6.32 -26.89 17.42
N TYR A 301 -5.13 -26.86 18.01
CA TYR A 301 -4.48 -28.05 18.50
C TYR A 301 -3.89 -27.86 19.90
N THR A 302 -3.72 -28.99 20.58
CA THR A 302 -3.20 -29.09 21.95
C THR A 302 -2.24 -30.28 21.99
N PRO A 303 -1.47 -30.49 23.08
CA PRO A 303 -0.66 -31.70 23.23
C PRO A 303 -1.45 -33.00 23.03
N TRP A 304 -2.75 -32.98 23.34
CA TRP A 304 -3.61 -34.16 23.42
C TRP A 304 -4.52 -34.36 22.21
N LYS A 305 -4.85 -33.27 21.50
CA LYS A 305 -5.79 -33.28 20.37
C LYS A 305 -5.26 -32.41 19.23
N SER A 306 -5.11 -33.00 18.05
CA SER A 306 -4.51 -32.33 16.88
C SER A 306 -5.47 -31.44 16.10
N ASN A 307 -6.77 -31.74 16.05
CA ASN A 307 -7.66 -31.18 15.02
C ASN A 307 -9.01 -30.74 15.59
N ILE A 308 -9.00 -29.76 16.48
CA ILE A 308 -10.23 -29.14 16.99
C ILE A 308 -10.72 -28.14 15.94
N TYR A 309 -11.83 -28.43 15.25
CA TYR A 309 -12.42 -27.49 14.29
C TYR A 309 -12.77 -26.18 14.97
N ILE A 310 -12.33 -25.06 14.40
CA ILE A 310 -12.69 -23.71 14.85
C ILE A 310 -13.60 -23.05 13.83
N LYS A 311 -13.11 -22.85 12.61
CA LYS A 311 -13.84 -22.08 11.59
C LYS A 311 -13.31 -22.30 10.18
N LYS A 312 -14.20 -22.30 9.20
CA LYS A 312 -13.85 -22.14 7.77
C LYS A 312 -13.66 -20.66 7.39
N VAL A 313 -12.54 -20.35 6.78
CA VAL A 313 -12.16 -19.04 6.25
C VAL A 313 -12.71 -18.92 4.83
N THR A 314 -13.72 -18.08 4.64
CA THR A 314 -14.38 -17.85 3.34
C THR A 314 -13.89 -16.59 2.63
N ASN A 315 -13.10 -15.75 3.31
CA ASN A 315 -12.50 -14.54 2.77
C ASN A 315 -11.20 -14.19 3.52
N ASN A 316 -10.41 -13.26 3.00
CA ASN A 316 -9.13 -12.87 3.61
C ASN A 316 -9.30 -12.23 5.00
N THR A 317 -10.50 -11.76 5.35
CA THR A 317 -10.82 -11.19 6.68
C THR A 317 -11.10 -12.25 7.78
N GLY A 318 -10.81 -13.52 7.50
CA GLY A 318 -11.23 -14.66 8.32
C GLY A 318 -10.66 -14.70 9.73
N LEU A 319 -9.57 -13.97 10.01
CA LEU A 319 -8.86 -13.99 11.30
C LEU A 319 -9.35 -12.99 12.34
N ARG A 320 -10.42 -12.23 12.08
CA ARG A 320 -10.94 -11.23 13.04
C ARG A 320 -11.33 -11.77 14.42
N PHE A 321 -11.48 -13.08 14.59
CA PHE A 321 -11.72 -13.69 15.91
C PHE A 321 -10.44 -13.94 16.72
N ILE A 322 -9.28 -14.04 16.04
CA ILE A 322 -7.94 -14.18 16.65
C ILE A 322 -7.25 -12.81 16.73
N VAL A 323 -7.47 -11.99 15.70
CA VAL A 323 -6.92 -10.64 15.50
C VAL A 323 -8.08 -9.64 15.34
N PRO A 324 -8.81 -9.30 16.41
CA PRO A 324 -10.02 -8.47 16.29
C PRO A 324 -9.67 -7.01 16.05
N LYS A 325 -10.32 -6.36 15.08
CA LYS A 325 -10.28 -4.89 14.95
C LYS A 325 -10.84 -4.28 16.23
N LYS A 326 -10.15 -3.26 16.77
CA LYS A 326 -10.62 -2.48 17.90
C LYS A 326 -11.95 -1.79 17.57
#